data_AF-A0A9N9GYP0-F1
#
_entry.id   AF-A0A9N9GYP0-F1
#
_cell.length_a   1.000
_cell.length_b   1.000
_cell.length_c   1.000
_cell.angle_alpha   90.00
_cell.angle_beta   90.00
_cell.angle_gamma   90.00
#
_symmetry.space_group_name_H-M   'P 1'
#
loop_
_entity.id
_entity.type
_entity.pdbx_description
1 polymer ?
#
loop_
_entity_poly.entity_id
_entity_poly.type
_entity_poly.pdbx_seq_one_letter_code
_entity_poly.pdbx_strand_id
1 'polypeptide(L)'
;LDPLRSMLPTSFGVQKKQSIQLDVFSKTKRIDDNEEKGIKLNMTNIIEHQKHQKRAKEDEDEDKDTLPISHEIKLNDHTRSVSALALDPAGARLITGGYDYDVKFWDFAGMDSTLRPFRTIKPSGDHQV
;
A
#
# COMPACT_ATOMS: atom_id res chain seq x y z
N LEU A 1 -37.01 -23.90 8.63
CA LEU A 1 -35.57 -23.56 8.73
C LEU A 1 -35.48 -22.30 9.57
N ASP A 2 -34.82 -22.37 10.73
CA ASP A 2 -34.81 -21.31 11.74
C ASP A 2 -33.84 -20.18 11.33
N PRO A 3 -34.33 -18.94 11.09
CA PRO A 3 -33.52 -17.81 10.64
C PRO A 3 -32.41 -17.42 11.61
N LEU A 4 -32.56 -17.74 12.91
CA LEU A 4 -31.62 -17.33 13.95
C LEU A 4 -30.37 -18.23 14.01
N ARG A 5 -30.40 -19.40 13.35
CA ARG A 5 -29.28 -20.36 13.36
C ARG A 5 -28.06 -19.91 12.55
N SER A 6 -28.23 -18.95 11.63
CA SER A 6 -27.13 -18.34 10.88
C SER A 6 -26.35 -17.28 11.67
N MET A 7 -26.91 -16.80 12.78
CA MET A 7 -26.32 -15.74 13.60
C MET A 7 -25.50 -16.27 14.78
N LEU A 8 -25.49 -17.59 14.99
CA LEU A 8 -24.71 -18.21 16.06
C LEU A 8 -23.39 -18.76 15.52
N PRO A 9 -22.26 -18.54 16.23
CA PRO A 9 -20.97 -19.09 15.82
C PRO A 9 -21.04 -20.62 15.82
N THR A 10 -20.64 -21.22 14.70
CA THR A 10 -20.76 -22.66 14.46
C THR A 10 -19.71 -23.50 15.20
N SER A 11 -18.69 -22.88 15.78
CA SER A 11 -17.76 -23.53 16.70
C SER A 11 -17.14 -22.55 17.70
N PHE A 12 -16.73 -23.08 18.85
CA PHE A 12 -15.98 -22.36 19.88
C PHE A 12 -14.52 -22.84 19.85
N GLY A 13 -13.57 -21.93 19.64
CA GLY A 13 -12.14 -22.21 19.46
C GLY A 13 -11.41 -21.10 18.72
N VAL A 14 -10.06 -21.15 18.64
CA VAL A 14 -9.24 -20.15 17.93
C VAL A 14 -9.60 -20.15 16.45
N GLN A 15 -10.44 -19.20 16.07
CA GLN A 15 -10.77 -18.91 14.69
C GLN A 15 -9.49 -18.42 14.01
N LYS A 16 -9.03 -19.09 12.93
CA LYS A 16 -8.02 -18.49 12.05
C LYS A 16 -8.62 -17.20 11.52
N LYS A 17 -8.13 -16.07 12.01
CA LYS A 17 -8.54 -14.73 11.58
C LYS A 17 -8.20 -14.66 10.10
N GLN A 18 -9.19 -14.88 9.23
CA GLN A 18 -9.04 -14.70 7.79
C GLN A 18 -8.63 -13.24 7.61
N SER A 19 -7.38 -13.08 7.23
CA SER A 19 -6.62 -11.86 7.37
C SER A 19 -7.00 -10.91 6.23
N ILE A 20 -8.06 -10.14 6.44
CA ILE A 20 -8.40 -8.98 5.59
C ILE A 20 -7.15 -8.09 5.35
N GLN A 21 -6.23 -8.10 6.32
CA GLN A 21 -4.98 -7.33 6.32
C GLN A 21 -3.92 -7.87 5.33
N LEU A 22 -3.82 -9.18 5.07
CA LEU A 22 -2.83 -9.73 4.12
C LEU A 22 -3.17 -9.39 2.67
N ASP A 23 -4.47 -9.36 2.33
CA ASP A 23 -4.95 -8.99 0.99
C ASP A 23 -4.71 -7.51 0.68
N VAL A 24 -4.72 -6.64 1.69
CA VAL A 24 -4.44 -5.20 1.49
C VAL A 24 -2.94 -4.95 1.41
N PHE A 25 -2.15 -5.63 2.24
CA PHE A 25 -0.69 -5.50 2.23
C PHE A 25 -0.08 -5.94 0.90
N SER A 26 -0.52 -7.07 0.34
CA SER A 26 -0.08 -7.51 -0.98
C SER A 26 -0.44 -6.54 -2.12
N LYS A 27 -1.57 -5.82 -2.00
CA LYS A 27 -2.00 -4.80 -2.97
C LYS A 27 -1.15 -3.53 -2.96
N THR A 28 -0.49 -3.22 -1.85
CA THR A 28 0.38 -2.03 -1.77
C THR A 28 1.80 -2.33 -2.21
N LYS A 29 2.15 -3.58 -2.56
CA LYS A 29 3.47 -3.92 -3.08
C LYS A 29 3.74 -3.11 -4.36
N ARG A 30 4.85 -2.38 -4.36
CA ARG A 30 5.33 -1.63 -5.51
C ARG A 30 5.69 -2.60 -6.63
N ILE A 31 5.23 -2.29 -7.84
CA ILE A 31 5.59 -3.04 -9.04
C ILE A 31 6.78 -2.33 -9.65
N ASP A 32 7.92 -3.00 -9.72
CA ASP A 32 9.11 -2.45 -10.37
C ASP A 32 8.99 -2.67 -11.89
N ASP A 33 9.08 -1.59 -12.68
CA ASP A 33 9.01 -1.64 -14.16
C ASP A 33 10.10 -2.55 -14.78
N ASN A 34 11.21 -2.79 -14.06
CA ASN A 34 12.25 -3.75 -14.43
C ASN A 34 11.82 -5.21 -14.19
N GLU A 35 10.99 -5.47 -13.17
CA GLU A 35 10.48 -6.80 -12.84
C GLU A 35 9.41 -7.23 -13.87
N GLU A 36 8.56 -6.32 -14.36
CA GLU A 36 7.63 -6.62 -15.46
C GLU A 36 8.36 -7.01 -16.77
N LYS A 37 9.47 -6.33 -17.09
CA LYS A 37 10.31 -6.68 -18.25
C LYS A 37 10.99 -8.03 -18.05
N GLY A 38 11.50 -8.29 -16.84
CA GLY A 38 12.09 -9.58 -16.47
C GLY A 38 11.10 -10.75 -16.52
N ILE A 39 9.85 -10.54 -16.11
CA ILE A 39 8.78 -11.55 -16.19
C ILE A 39 8.37 -11.82 -17.64
N LYS A 40 8.26 -10.77 -18.49
CA LYS A 40 7.97 -10.91 -19.92
C LYS A 40 9.10 -11.62 -20.68
N LEU A 41 10.37 -11.29 -20.39
CA LEU A 41 11.55 -11.98 -20.91
C LEU A 41 11.64 -13.43 -20.43
N ASN A 42 11.29 -13.70 -19.17
CA ASN A 42 11.24 -15.06 -18.65
C ASN A 42 10.10 -15.88 -19.26
N MET A 43 8.92 -15.30 -19.52
CA MET A 43 7.85 -16.01 -20.23
C MET A 43 8.24 -16.39 -21.67
N THR A 44 8.96 -15.53 -22.39
CA THR A 44 9.49 -15.87 -23.72
C THR A 44 10.58 -16.95 -23.65
N ASN A 45 11.46 -16.88 -22.64
CA ASN A 45 12.53 -17.86 -22.44
C ASN A 45 12.03 -19.22 -21.93
N ILE A 46 10.94 -19.26 -21.15
CA ILE A 46 10.32 -20.50 -20.65
C ILE A 46 9.67 -21.31 -21.77
N ILE A 47 9.18 -20.65 -22.83
CA ILE A 47 8.66 -21.32 -24.03
C ILE A 47 9.80 -21.98 -24.83
N GLU A 48 11.00 -21.40 -24.84
CA GLU A 48 12.16 -21.93 -25.56
C GLU A 48 13.00 -22.94 -24.76
N HIS A 49 12.96 -22.93 -23.42
CA HIS A 49 13.91 -23.66 -22.58
C HIS A 49 13.35 -24.83 -21.76
N GLN A 50 12.29 -25.51 -22.22
CA GLN A 50 11.88 -26.82 -21.66
C GLN A 50 12.80 -27.99 -22.07
N LYS A 51 14.13 -27.79 -22.18
CA LYS A 51 15.05 -28.90 -22.50
C LYS A 51 16.18 -29.20 -21.52
N HIS A 52 16.69 -28.32 -20.66
CA HIS A 52 17.77 -28.76 -19.76
C HIS A 52 17.78 -28.11 -18.37
N GLN A 53 17.48 -28.99 -17.40
CA GLN A 53 18.14 -29.20 -16.10
C GLN A 53 18.31 -28.04 -15.10
N LYS A 54 17.64 -28.27 -13.96
CA LYS A 54 17.98 -27.94 -12.58
C LYS A 54 19.43 -27.46 -12.34
N ARG A 55 19.55 -26.28 -11.73
CA ARG A 55 20.64 -25.98 -10.80
C ARG A 55 20.10 -25.11 -9.68
N ALA A 56 20.16 -25.64 -8.45
CA ALA A 56 19.91 -24.88 -7.24
C ALA A 56 20.95 -23.76 -7.15
N LYS A 57 20.50 -22.53 -6.94
CA LYS A 57 21.38 -21.44 -6.51
C LYS A 57 21.22 -21.32 -5.01
N GLU A 58 22.36 -21.31 -4.35
CA GLU A 58 22.52 -21.04 -2.93
C GLU A 58 22.28 -19.53 -2.76
N ASP A 59 21.28 -19.16 -1.97
CA ASP A 59 20.93 -17.76 -1.69
C ASP A 59 21.95 -17.23 -0.68
N GLU A 60 22.97 -16.52 -1.17
CA GLU A 60 23.85 -15.70 -0.33
C GLU A 60 22.99 -14.59 0.29
N ASP A 61 22.89 -14.59 1.62
CA ASP A 61 22.17 -13.62 2.44
C ASP A 61 22.68 -12.19 2.16
N GLU A 62 22.06 -11.54 1.18
CA GLU A 62 22.33 -10.18 0.80
C GLU A 62 21.56 -9.24 1.73
N ASP A 63 22.04 -9.10 2.97
CA ASP A 63 21.74 -7.97 3.87
C ASP A 63 22.34 -6.67 3.29
N LYS A 64 22.06 -6.38 2.01
CA LYS A 64 22.26 -5.06 1.44
C LYS A 64 21.23 -4.15 2.07
N ASP A 65 21.69 -3.00 2.58
CA ASP A 65 20.90 -1.88 3.09
C ASP A 65 19.75 -1.50 2.15
N THR A 66 18.66 -2.27 2.21
CA THR A 66 17.55 -2.14 1.29
C THR A 66 16.58 -1.18 1.93
N LEU A 67 16.47 0.01 1.32
CA LEU A 67 15.51 1.02 1.75
C LEU A 67 14.09 0.43 1.67
N PRO A 68 13.18 0.79 2.59
CA PRO A 68 11.82 0.26 2.62
C PRO A 68 10.95 0.87 1.50
N ILE A 69 11.21 0.46 0.25
CA ILE A 69 10.53 0.94 -0.97
C ILE A 69 9.55 -0.08 -1.54
N SER A 70 9.38 -1.22 -0.86
CA SER A 70 8.60 -2.37 -1.35
C SER A 70 7.10 -2.13 -1.38
N HIS A 71 6.57 -1.18 -0.59
CA HIS A 71 5.14 -0.90 -0.52
C HIS A 71 4.87 0.61 -0.56
N GLU A 72 3.83 1.02 -1.28
CA GLU A 72 3.41 2.43 -1.38
C GLU A 72 1.89 2.60 -1.30
N ILE A 73 1.47 3.82 -0.92
CA ILE A 73 0.07 4.24 -0.86
C ILE A 73 -0.04 5.59 -1.58
N LYS A 74 -1.09 5.76 -2.40
CA LYS A 74 -1.34 7.00 -3.17
C LYS A 74 -2.46 7.81 -2.53
N LEU A 75 -2.15 9.02 -2.08
CA LEU A 75 -3.09 9.95 -1.43
C LEU A 75 -3.59 11.01 -2.45
N ASN A 76 -4.52 10.61 -3.31
CA ASN A 76 -4.95 11.42 -4.47
C ASN A 76 -6.13 12.36 -4.15
N ASP A 77 -6.00 13.21 -3.13
CA ASP A 77 -7.07 14.16 -2.75
C ASP A 77 -6.79 15.61 -3.14
N HIS A 78 -5.52 16.00 -3.26
CA HIS A 78 -5.16 17.33 -3.75
C HIS A 78 -5.52 17.49 -5.23
N THR A 79 -6.07 18.66 -5.58
CA THR A 79 -6.48 18.97 -6.97
C THR A 79 -5.38 19.68 -7.76
N ARG A 80 -4.35 20.16 -7.06
CA ARG A 80 -3.16 20.81 -7.63
C ARG A 80 -1.90 20.25 -6.97
N SER A 81 -0.73 20.71 -7.43
CA SER A 81 0.55 20.22 -6.91
C SER A 81 0.70 20.48 -5.41
N VAL A 82 1.25 19.50 -4.70
CA VAL A 82 1.59 19.59 -3.28
C VAL A 82 2.92 20.34 -3.15
N SER A 83 2.95 21.40 -2.34
CA SER A 83 4.11 22.26 -2.15
C SER A 83 4.82 22.04 -0.81
N ALA A 84 4.11 21.51 0.19
CA ALA A 84 4.64 21.28 1.52
C ALA A 84 4.12 19.98 2.14
N LEU A 85 4.97 19.33 2.94
CA LEU A 85 4.69 18.10 3.67
C LEU A 85 5.29 18.20 5.08
N ALA A 86 4.60 17.69 6.09
CA ALA A 86 5.11 17.57 7.45
C ALA A 86 4.59 16.27 8.10
N LEU A 87 5.49 15.50 8.68
CA LEU A 87 5.18 14.27 9.41
C LEU A 87 5.26 14.50 10.92
N ASP A 88 4.36 13.85 11.65
CA ASP A 88 4.49 13.69 13.09
C ASP A 88 5.75 12.84 13.40
N PRO A 89 6.60 13.20 14.38
CA PRO A 89 7.70 12.36 14.83
C PRO A 89 7.33 10.91 15.15
N ALA A 90 6.09 10.65 15.60
CA ALA A 90 5.59 9.31 15.84
C ALA A 90 5.23 8.55 14.55
N GLY A 91 5.20 9.23 13.40
CA GLY A 91 4.86 8.65 12.10
C GLY A 91 3.38 8.33 11.90
N ALA A 92 2.50 8.65 12.86
CA ALA A 92 1.07 8.33 12.79
C ALA A 92 0.27 9.30 11.91
N ARG A 93 0.76 10.54 11.76
CA ARG A 93 0.06 11.61 11.06
C ARG A 93 0.95 12.31 10.05
N LEU A 94 0.31 12.72 8.97
CA LEU A 94 0.90 13.51 7.89
C LEU A 94 0.02 14.76 7.69
N ILE A 95 0.66 15.88 7.40
CA ILE A 95 0.02 17.11 6.95
C ILE A 95 0.59 17.45 5.58
N THR A 96 -0.29 17.78 4.64
CA THR A 96 0.10 18.18 3.28
C THR A 96 -0.53 19.52 2.94
N GLY A 97 0.24 20.39 2.27
CA GLY A 97 -0.22 21.69 1.78
C GLY A 97 -0.01 21.77 0.27
N GLY A 98 -1.01 22.25 -0.46
CA GLY A 98 -0.98 22.32 -1.92
C GLY A 98 -1.29 23.69 -2.49
N TYR A 99 -1.02 23.85 -3.79
CA TYR A 99 -1.41 25.02 -4.57
C TYR A 99 -2.92 25.13 -4.81
N ASP A 100 -3.71 24.17 -4.31
CA ASP A 100 -5.17 24.22 -4.22
C ASP A 100 -5.67 25.00 -3.01
N TYR A 101 -4.72 25.61 -2.26
CA TYR A 101 -4.95 26.42 -1.06
C TYR A 101 -5.55 25.61 0.11
N ASP A 102 -5.46 24.28 0.02
CA ASP A 102 -5.90 23.35 1.04
C ASP A 102 -4.71 22.85 1.86
N VAL A 103 -4.93 22.73 3.16
CA VAL A 103 -4.11 21.96 4.09
C VAL A 103 -4.90 20.72 4.48
N LYS A 104 -4.38 19.54 4.14
CA LYS A 104 -5.02 18.25 4.37
C LYS A 104 -4.30 17.49 5.49
N PHE A 105 -5.09 16.91 6.39
CA PHE A 105 -4.61 16.16 7.55
C PHE A 105 -4.94 14.69 7.37
N TRP A 106 -3.91 13.86 7.55
CA TRP A 106 -3.95 12.43 7.31
C TRP A 106 -3.61 11.70 8.62
N ASP A 107 -4.35 10.64 8.94
CA ASP A 107 -4.14 9.80 10.11
C ASP A 107 -4.09 8.35 9.64
N PHE A 108 -2.92 7.71 9.71
CA PHE A 108 -2.73 6.35 9.21
C PHE A 108 -3.33 5.27 10.11
N ALA A 109 -3.55 5.57 11.40
CA ALA A 109 -4.15 4.61 12.32
C ALA A 109 -5.68 4.51 12.14
N GLY A 110 -6.31 5.64 11.77
CA GLY A 110 -7.76 5.74 11.58
C GLY A 110 -8.25 5.69 10.13
N MET A 111 -7.34 5.63 9.15
CA MET A 111 -7.71 5.66 7.73
C MET A 111 -8.43 4.39 7.30
N ASP A 112 -9.47 4.55 6.48
CA ASP A 112 -10.11 3.44 5.79
C ASP A 112 -9.50 3.23 4.39
N SER A 113 -10.05 2.30 3.60
CA SER A 113 -9.59 2.03 2.24
C SER A 113 -9.82 3.18 1.26
N THR A 114 -10.54 4.24 1.64
CA THR A 114 -10.78 5.40 0.76
C THR A 114 -9.60 6.36 0.75
N LEU A 115 -8.68 6.24 1.72
CA LEU A 115 -7.48 7.04 1.83
C LEU A 115 -7.77 8.54 1.75
N ARG A 116 -8.80 9.00 2.45
CA ARG A 116 -9.20 10.41 2.52
C ARG A 116 -8.55 11.11 3.71
N PRO A 117 -8.29 12.42 3.63
CA PRO A 117 -7.89 13.19 4.80
C PRO A 117 -9.08 13.25 5.78
N PHE A 118 -8.80 13.13 7.08
CA PHE A 118 -9.85 13.25 8.10
C PHE A 118 -10.24 14.72 8.34
N ARG A 119 -9.41 15.65 7.87
CA ARG A 119 -9.68 17.09 7.94
C ARG A 119 -9.03 17.83 6.78
N THR A 120 -9.73 18.81 6.24
CA THR A 120 -9.21 19.80 5.29
C THR A 120 -9.47 21.19 5.81
N ILE A 121 -8.48 22.06 5.73
CA ILE A 121 -8.54 23.45 6.17
C ILE A 121 -8.05 24.33 5.03
N LYS A 122 -8.77 25.42 4.76
CA LYS A 122 -8.34 26.48 3.84
C LYS A 122 -8.07 27.74 4.66
N PRO A 123 -6.78 28.07 4.97
CA PRO A 123 -6.45 29.13 5.93
C PRO A 123 -6.80 30.55 5.47
N SER A 124 -6.71 30.82 4.16
CA SER A 124 -7.00 32.12 3.54
C SER A 124 -7.76 31.90 2.23
N GLY A 125 -8.33 32.97 1.65
CA GLY A 125 -9.05 32.88 0.37
C GLY A 125 -8.20 32.31 -0.77
N ASP A 126 -8.81 32.08 -1.93
CA ASP A 126 -8.21 31.37 -3.08
C ASP A 126 -7.08 32.14 -3.80
N HIS A 127 -6.05 32.55 -3.06
CA HIS A 127 -4.87 33.22 -3.57
C HIS A 127 -3.67 32.89 -2.70
N GLN A 128 -2.51 32.91 -3.34
CA GLN A 128 -1.24 32.79 -2.64
C GLN A 128 -0.97 34.10 -1.90
N VAL A 129 -0.61 34.00 -0.63
CA VAL A 129 -0.09 35.12 0.17
C VAL A 129 1.40 35.33 -0.08
#